data_AF-A0A3P6AT22-F1
#
_entry.id   AF-A0A3P6AT22-F1
#
_cell.length_a   1.000
_cell.length_b   1.000
_cell.length_c   1.000
_cell.angle_alpha   90.00
_cell.angle_beta   90.00
_cell.angle_gamma   90.00
#
_symmetry.space_group_name_H-M   'P 1'
#
loop_
_entity.id
_entity.type
_entity.pdbx_description
1 polymer ?
#
loop_
_entity_poly.entity_id
_entity_poly.type
_entity_poly.pdbx_seq_one_letter_code
_entity_poly.pdbx_strand_id
1 'polypeptide(L)'
;MAIENHENPNRRRSMGGGGPEEEENQWPPWLKPLLKENFFAQCNFHGHSPKNECNMYCLDCTNGGSRCPLCLEHHKDHRTIQIRRLSYHDVIRVNEIQMHLDILSVQTYVNNSAKVVFLNERPQLERVRGVRVTNACDVCSRGLADDCFCFCSLGCKVAGTSRSFEKGVKHTLTELESSNNSSGVEDSIPSLQSLITSTPQRPTSTSLRKRPRKGIPHRSLLQ
;
A
#
# COMPACT_ATOMS: atom_id res chain seq x y z
N MET A 1 19.78 76.73 21.85
CA MET A 1 18.78 75.90 22.57
C MET A 1 18.54 74.65 21.74
N ALA A 2 18.55 73.46 22.38
CA ALA A 2 18.11 72.11 21.95
C ALA A 2 18.66 71.56 20.60
N ILE A 3 19.57 70.58 20.56
CA ILE A 3 19.40 69.12 20.66
C ILE A 3 18.28 68.57 19.77
N GLU A 4 18.65 67.81 18.74
CA GLU A 4 17.99 66.55 18.38
C GLU A 4 18.95 65.66 17.59
N ASN A 5 19.29 64.51 18.20
CA ASN A 5 20.01 63.41 17.57
C ASN A 5 18.99 62.61 16.75
N HIS A 6 19.27 62.33 15.48
CA HIS A 6 18.53 61.29 14.76
C HIS A 6 19.49 60.28 14.13
N GLU A 7 19.32 59.05 14.59
CA GLU A 7 20.06 57.84 14.28
C GLU A 7 20.08 57.50 12.78
N ASN A 8 21.22 56.97 12.36
CA ASN A 8 21.49 56.39 11.05
C ASN A 8 20.83 55.00 10.91
N PRO A 9 19.85 54.78 10.02
CA PRO A 9 19.24 53.47 9.85
C PRO A 9 20.02 52.67 8.81
N ASN A 10 21.11 52.05 9.23
CA ASN A 10 21.74 51.01 8.43
C ASN A 10 20.93 49.70 8.55
N ARG A 11 20.85 48.97 7.44
CA ARG A 11 20.43 47.56 7.30
C ARG A 11 18.93 47.27 7.27
N ARG A 12 18.40 47.16 6.06
CA ARG A 12 17.55 46.02 5.70
C ARG A 12 18.17 45.30 4.50
N ARG A 13 18.99 44.30 4.80
CA ARG A 13 19.32 43.24 3.85
C ARG A 13 18.01 42.48 3.61
N SER A 14 17.44 42.60 2.42
CA SER A 14 16.41 41.67 1.94
C SER A 14 17.03 40.29 1.85
N MET A 15 16.76 39.45 2.84
CA MET A 15 16.93 38.01 2.72
C MET A 15 15.76 37.52 1.87
N GLY A 16 16.04 37.19 0.61
CA GLY A 16 15.13 36.40 -0.21
C GLY A 16 14.94 35.04 0.46
N GLY A 17 13.80 34.84 1.10
CA GLY A 17 13.36 33.55 1.59
C GLY A 17 12.92 32.71 0.41
N GLY A 18 13.85 31.97 -0.19
CA GLY A 18 13.52 30.82 -1.02
C GLY A 18 12.91 29.76 -0.11
N GLY A 19 11.58 29.72 -0.06
CA GLY A 19 10.85 28.62 0.57
C GLY A 19 11.00 27.33 -0.23
N PRO A 20 10.88 26.16 0.42
CA PRO A 20 10.91 24.86 -0.25
C PRO A 20 9.57 24.62 -0.97
N GLU A 21 9.30 25.39 -2.03
CA GLU A 21 8.05 25.26 -2.80
C GLU A 21 8.22 24.36 -4.05
N GLU A 22 9.44 23.89 -4.33
CA GLU A 22 9.76 23.17 -5.56
C GLU A 22 9.51 21.64 -5.49
N GLU A 23 9.36 21.05 -4.29
CA GLU A 23 9.08 19.60 -4.14
C GLU A 23 7.60 19.22 -4.33
N GLU A 24 6.68 20.20 -4.40
CA GLU A 24 5.25 19.91 -4.44
C GLU A 24 4.74 19.45 -5.83
N ASN A 25 5.52 19.66 -6.89
CA ASN A 25 5.07 19.45 -8.28
C ASN A 25 5.20 18.01 -8.82
N GLN A 26 5.72 17.05 -8.05
CA GLN A 26 5.92 15.70 -8.59
C GLN A 26 4.65 14.82 -8.58
N TRP A 27 3.65 15.19 -7.78
CA TRP A 27 2.46 14.36 -7.57
C TRP A 27 1.19 15.10 -7.96
N PRO A 28 0.15 14.40 -8.46
CA PRO A 28 -1.13 15.03 -8.73
C PRO A 28 -1.69 15.72 -7.47
N PRO A 29 -2.33 16.90 -7.60
CA PRO A 29 -2.79 17.69 -6.45
C PRO A 29 -3.81 16.94 -5.58
N TRP A 30 -4.50 15.94 -6.15
CA TRP A 30 -5.48 15.12 -5.44
C TRP A 30 -4.86 14.00 -4.58
N LEU A 31 -3.59 13.63 -4.77
CA LEU A 31 -3.00 12.45 -4.14
C LEU A 31 -2.67 12.67 -2.65
N LYS A 32 -2.03 13.80 -2.31
CA LYS A 32 -1.72 14.09 -0.90
C LYS A 32 -3.00 14.22 -0.05
N PRO A 33 -4.07 14.91 -0.50
CA PRO A 33 -5.33 14.93 0.25
C PRO A 33 -5.98 13.55 0.34
N LEU A 34 -5.98 12.75 -0.74
CA LEU A 34 -6.49 11.37 -0.72
C LEU A 34 -5.85 10.53 0.39
N LEU A 35 -4.53 10.64 0.58
CA LEU A 35 -3.80 9.87 1.60
C LEU A 35 -4.07 10.33 3.04
N LYS A 36 -4.52 11.57 3.23
CA LYS A 36 -4.84 12.16 4.54
C LYS A 36 -6.32 12.08 4.90
N GLU A 37 -7.17 11.82 3.91
CA GLU A 37 -8.61 11.81 4.03
C GLU A 37 -9.09 10.69 4.97
N ASN A 38 -10.22 10.93 5.66
CA ASN A 38 -10.89 9.91 6.45
C ASN A 38 -12.11 9.37 5.68
N PHE A 39 -12.07 8.09 5.33
CA PHE A 39 -13.15 7.41 4.63
C PHE A 39 -14.09 6.70 5.59
N PHE A 40 -15.26 6.32 5.09
CA PHE A 40 -16.29 5.58 5.83
C PHE A 40 -16.95 6.39 6.97
N ALA A 41 -16.77 7.71 6.97
CA ALA A 41 -17.56 8.61 7.81
C ALA A 41 -19.00 8.71 7.30
N GLN A 42 -19.94 9.05 8.18
CA GLN A 42 -21.32 9.32 7.80
C GLN A 42 -21.40 10.69 7.11
N CYS A 43 -22.10 10.73 5.97
CA CYS A 43 -22.31 11.97 5.23
C CYS A 43 -23.21 12.94 6.01
N ASN A 44 -22.76 14.19 6.14
CA ASN A 44 -23.49 15.25 6.84
C ASN A 44 -24.81 15.64 6.15
N PHE A 45 -24.89 15.51 4.82
CA PHE A 45 -26.07 15.89 4.04
C PHE A 45 -27.06 14.73 3.85
N HIS A 46 -26.55 13.50 3.85
CA HIS A 46 -27.33 12.30 3.55
C HIS A 46 -27.40 11.33 4.72
N GLY A 47 -27.24 11.80 5.96
CA GLY A 47 -27.12 10.95 7.15
C GLY A 47 -28.24 9.92 7.33
N HIS A 48 -29.46 10.21 6.85
CA HIS A 48 -30.63 9.34 6.94
C HIS A 48 -30.74 8.30 5.80
N SER A 49 -29.90 8.38 4.76
CA SER A 49 -29.91 7.44 3.65
C SER A 49 -29.12 6.17 3.98
N PRO A 50 -29.51 4.99 3.46
CA PRO A 50 -28.67 3.80 3.52
C PRO A 50 -27.35 3.93 2.75
N LYS A 51 -27.22 4.92 1.84
CA LYS A 51 -26.00 5.23 1.08
C LYS A 51 -25.30 6.48 1.64
N ASN A 52 -25.27 6.62 2.96
CA ASN A 52 -24.68 7.77 3.64
C ASN A 52 -23.17 7.65 3.86
N GLU A 53 -22.57 6.48 3.61
CA GLU A 53 -21.15 6.26 3.86
C GLU A 53 -20.27 7.00 2.85
N CYS A 54 -19.33 7.81 3.33
CA CYS A 54 -18.37 8.54 2.51
C CYS A 54 -17.18 7.64 2.11
N ASN A 55 -17.36 6.84 1.06
CA ASN A 55 -16.35 5.93 0.53
C ASN A 55 -15.90 6.26 -0.91
N MET A 56 -16.34 7.39 -1.45
CA MET A 56 -15.96 7.88 -2.77
C MET A 56 -15.00 9.07 -2.65
N TYR A 57 -14.12 9.23 -3.64
CA TYR A 57 -13.22 10.37 -3.71
C TYR A 57 -13.19 10.94 -5.13
N CYS A 58 -13.21 12.26 -5.26
CA CYS A 58 -13.21 12.95 -6.54
C CYS A 58 -11.80 13.51 -6.83
N LEU A 59 -11.23 13.15 -7.98
CA LEU A 59 -9.87 13.54 -8.36
C LEU A 59 -9.79 14.96 -8.94
N ASP A 60 -10.91 15.52 -9.36
CA ASP A 60 -10.97 16.83 -10.02
C ASP A 60 -11.35 17.97 -9.07
N CYS A 61 -11.85 17.66 -7.87
CA CYS A 61 -12.22 18.68 -6.89
C CYS A 61 -11.04 19.07 -6.01
N THR A 62 -10.79 20.38 -5.92
CA THR A 62 -9.73 20.97 -5.10
C THR A 62 -10.00 20.90 -3.60
N ASN A 63 -11.27 20.82 -3.18
CA ASN A 63 -11.65 20.78 -1.77
C ASN A 63 -11.26 19.48 -1.02
N GLY A 64 -10.64 18.49 -1.69
CA GLY A 64 -10.42 17.18 -1.08
C GLY A 64 -11.75 16.56 -0.63
N GLY A 65 -11.76 15.61 0.29
CA GLY A 65 -13.00 15.15 0.92
C GLY A 65 -13.53 13.82 0.39
N SER A 66 -13.81 12.93 1.33
CA SER A 66 -14.62 11.75 1.09
C SER A 66 -16.08 12.16 0.83
N ARG A 67 -16.72 11.46 -0.11
CA ARG A 67 -18.10 11.72 -0.55
C ARG A 67 -18.89 10.43 -0.50
N CYS A 68 -20.19 10.53 -0.22
CA CYS A 68 -21.08 9.38 -0.37
C CYS A 68 -21.58 9.27 -1.82
N PRO A 69 -22.13 8.11 -2.24
CA PRO A 69 -22.65 7.91 -3.59
C PRO A 69 -23.72 8.94 -4.01
N LEU A 70 -24.50 9.49 -3.07
CA LEU A 70 -25.50 10.51 -3.36
C LEU A 70 -24.88 11.90 -3.62
N CYS A 71 -23.82 12.26 -2.88
CA CYS A 71 -23.07 13.49 -3.16
C CYS A 71 -22.44 13.48 -4.55
N LEU A 72 -22.12 12.29 -5.10
CA LEU A 72 -21.55 12.15 -6.44
C LEU A 72 -22.51 12.49 -7.58
N GLU A 73 -23.80 12.64 -7.34
CA GLU A 73 -24.73 13.09 -8.40
C GLU A 73 -24.39 14.48 -8.94
N HIS A 74 -23.65 15.29 -8.16
CA HIS A 74 -23.12 16.59 -8.56
C HIS A 74 -21.73 16.50 -9.22
N HIS A 75 -21.20 15.29 -9.43
CA HIS A 75 -19.87 14.99 -9.94
C HIS A 75 -19.91 14.04 -11.16
N LYS A 76 -20.99 14.10 -11.96
CA LYS A 76 -21.21 13.19 -13.10
C LYS A 76 -20.09 13.22 -14.13
N ASP A 77 -19.49 14.38 -14.34
CA ASP A 77 -18.42 14.59 -15.32
C ASP A 77 -17.02 14.57 -14.70
N HIS A 78 -16.91 14.19 -13.41
CA HIS A 78 -15.64 14.13 -12.72
C HIS A 78 -15.13 12.69 -12.63
N ARG A 79 -13.80 12.56 -12.63
CA ARG A 79 -13.09 11.33 -12.30
C ARG A 79 -13.23 11.06 -10.82
N THR A 80 -13.73 9.88 -10.50
CA THR A 80 -13.95 9.44 -9.13
C THR A 80 -13.40 8.03 -8.93
N ILE A 81 -12.95 7.75 -7.71
CA ILE A 81 -12.47 6.43 -7.29
C ILE A 81 -13.23 5.98 -6.06
N GLN A 82 -13.39 4.67 -5.90
CA GLN A 82 -14.03 4.09 -4.74
C GLN A 82 -13.01 3.50 -3.78
N ILE A 83 -13.04 3.98 -2.54
CA ILE A 83 -12.24 3.43 -1.44
C ILE A 83 -12.97 2.24 -0.83
N ARG A 84 -12.20 1.21 -0.53
CA ARG A 84 -12.69 -0.04 0.08
C ARG A 84 -11.88 -0.35 1.33
N ARG A 85 -12.42 -1.21 2.18
CA ARG A 85 -11.76 -1.60 3.42
C ARG A 85 -11.27 -3.05 3.36
N LEU A 86 -9.99 -3.25 3.63
CA LEU A 86 -9.37 -4.56 3.78
C LEU A 86 -8.63 -4.61 5.11
N SER A 87 -9.08 -5.49 6.00
CA SER A 87 -8.49 -5.66 7.35
C SER A 87 -8.34 -4.31 8.07
N TYR A 88 -9.40 -3.50 8.07
CA TYR A 88 -9.47 -2.14 8.65
C TYR A 88 -8.68 -1.04 7.95
N HIS A 89 -7.96 -1.36 6.88
CA HIS A 89 -7.17 -0.39 6.12
C HIS A 89 -7.83 -0.04 4.78
N ASP A 90 -7.57 1.18 4.33
CA ASP A 90 -8.12 1.70 3.09
C ASP A 90 -7.32 1.19 1.89
N VAL A 91 -8.04 0.69 0.90
CA VAL A 91 -7.50 0.15 -0.35
C VAL A 91 -8.26 0.68 -1.57
N ILE A 92 -7.56 0.75 -2.69
CA ILE A 92 -8.14 1.05 -4.01
C ILE A 92 -7.85 -0.12 -4.95
N ARG A 93 -8.78 -0.42 -5.85
CA ARG A 93 -8.56 -1.39 -6.92
C ARG A 93 -7.52 -0.87 -7.89
N VAL A 94 -6.58 -1.72 -8.29
CA VAL A 94 -5.53 -1.39 -9.26
C VAL A 94 -6.14 -0.80 -10.54
N ASN A 95 -7.20 -1.42 -11.07
CA ASN A 95 -7.85 -0.96 -12.31
C ASN A 95 -8.43 0.46 -12.22
N GLU A 96 -8.80 0.94 -11.04
CA GLU A 96 -9.34 2.30 -10.85
C GLU A 96 -8.20 3.33 -10.77
N ILE A 97 -7.14 3.05 -10.01
CA ILE A 97 -6.07 4.03 -9.74
C ILE A 97 -5.01 4.08 -10.83
N GLN A 98 -4.72 2.96 -11.52
CA GLN A 98 -3.66 2.88 -12.52
C GLN A 98 -3.89 3.80 -13.74
N MET A 99 -5.14 4.21 -13.97
CA MET A 99 -5.49 5.16 -15.03
C MET A 99 -5.12 6.60 -14.69
N HIS A 100 -4.77 6.87 -13.42
CA HIS A 100 -4.57 8.21 -12.89
C HIS A 100 -3.20 8.39 -12.21
N LEU A 101 -2.52 7.28 -11.89
CA LEU A 101 -1.27 7.28 -11.17
C LEU A 101 -0.40 6.08 -11.57
N ASP A 102 0.89 6.31 -11.74
CA ASP A 102 1.85 5.22 -11.85
C ASP A 102 1.95 4.48 -10.49
N ILE A 103 1.60 3.20 -10.50
CA ILE A 103 1.66 2.31 -9.35
C ILE A 103 2.81 1.29 -9.43
N LEU A 104 3.71 1.42 -10.42
CA LEU A 104 4.93 0.61 -10.46
C LEU A 104 5.71 0.76 -9.16
N SER A 105 6.47 -0.28 -8.78
CA SER A 105 7.20 -0.43 -7.50
C SER A 105 6.33 -0.49 -6.23
N VAL A 106 5.01 -0.36 -6.32
CA VAL A 106 4.08 -0.55 -5.18
C VAL A 106 3.58 -1.98 -5.16
N GLN A 107 3.71 -2.65 -4.01
CA GLN A 107 3.20 -3.99 -3.83
C GLN A 107 1.67 -4.04 -3.97
N THR A 108 1.19 -4.89 -4.87
CA THR A 108 -0.24 -5.17 -5.07
C THR A 108 -0.65 -6.46 -4.36
N TYR A 109 -1.93 -6.55 -3.99
CA TYR A 109 -2.50 -7.69 -3.28
C TYR A 109 -3.71 -8.21 -4.05
N VAL A 110 -3.91 -9.53 -4.06
CA VAL A 110 -5.12 -10.13 -4.63
C VAL A 110 -6.14 -10.35 -3.52
N ASN A 111 -7.33 -9.78 -3.66
CA ASN A 111 -8.47 -10.01 -2.78
C ASN A 111 -9.73 -10.24 -3.62
N ASN A 112 -10.40 -11.39 -3.42
CA ASN A 112 -11.58 -11.79 -4.17
C ASN A 112 -11.38 -11.67 -5.69
N SER A 113 -10.25 -12.22 -6.17
CA SER A 113 -9.84 -12.18 -7.59
C SER A 113 -9.58 -10.79 -8.18
N ALA A 114 -9.57 -9.73 -7.37
CA ALA A 114 -9.23 -8.37 -7.78
C ALA A 114 -7.88 -7.94 -7.20
N LYS A 115 -7.07 -7.22 -7.99
CA LYS A 115 -5.83 -6.60 -7.50
C LYS A 115 -6.14 -5.28 -6.80
N VAL A 116 -5.56 -5.07 -5.63
CA VAL A 116 -5.72 -3.86 -4.80
C VAL A 116 -4.38 -3.33 -4.30
N VAL A 117 -4.34 -2.04 -4.00
CA VAL A 117 -3.21 -1.36 -3.35
C VAL A 117 -3.67 -0.71 -2.05
N PHE A 118 -2.81 -0.67 -1.04
CA PHE A 118 -3.06 0.06 0.20
C PHE A 118 -2.76 1.54 0.00
N LEU A 119 -3.60 2.41 0.57
CA LEU A 119 -3.34 3.86 0.58
C LEU A 119 -2.13 4.15 1.46
N ASN A 120 -2.16 3.74 2.73
CA ASN A 120 -1.15 4.10 3.72
C ASN A 120 -0.40 2.90 4.27
N GLU A 121 0.70 3.17 4.98
CA GLU A 121 1.43 2.16 5.70
C GLU A 121 0.56 1.47 6.76
N ARG A 122 0.94 0.23 7.10
CA ARG A 122 0.22 -0.60 8.05
C ARG A 122 1.12 -0.90 9.23
N PRO A 123 0.60 -0.86 10.47
CA PRO A 123 1.37 -1.24 11.65
C PRO A 123 1.99 -2.63 11.46
N GLN A 124 3.30 -2.73 11.68
CA GLN A 124 3.98 -4.00 11.82
C GLN A 124 3.72 -4.50 13.25
N LEU A 125 3.32 -5.77 13.43
CA LEU A 125 3.61 -6.42 14.72
C LEU A 125 5.12 -6.39 14.89
N GLU A 126 5.60 -6.04 16.09
CA GLU A 126 7.04 -5.97 16.36
C GLU A 126 7.72 -7.22 15.80
N ARG A 127 8.71 -6.99 14.92
CA ARG A 127 9.46 -8.09 14.32
C ARG A 127 10.15 -8.84 15.44
N VAL A 128 9.94 -10.16 15.49
CA VAL A 128 10.78 -11.03 16.31
C VAL A 128 12.22 -10.83 15.84
N ARG A 129 13.08 -10.33 16.73
CA ARG A 129 14.52 -10.10 16.49
C ARG A 129 15.12 -11.34 15.82
N GLY A 130 15.72 -11.18 14.64
CA GLY A 130 16.52 -12.24 13.99
C GLY A 130 16.15 -12.59 12.55
N VAL A 131 14.99 -12.19 12.03
CA VAL A 131 14.61 -12.44 10.63
C VAL A 131 14.96 -11.22 9.78
N ARG A 132 16.06 -11.30 9.01
CA ARG A 132 16.34 -10.32 7.95
C ARG A 132 15.38 -10.60 6.79
N VAL A 133 14.47 -9.68 6.53
CA VAL A 133 13.72 -9.67 5.27
C VAL A 133 14.63 -9.03 4.23
N THR A 134 14.98 -9.77 3.19
CA THR A 134 15.85 -9.26 2.11
C THR A 134 15.14 -8.18 1.28
N ASN A 135 13.81 -8.25 1.19
CA ASN A 135 12.97 -7.33 0.41
C ASN A 135 12.08 -6.54 1.38
N ALA A 136 12.44 -5.29 1.63
CA ALA A 136 11.75 -4.43 2.59
C ALA A 136 11.35 -3.10 1.97
N CYS A 137 10.23 -2.54 2.40
CA CYS A 137 9.74 -1.23 2.00
C CYS A 137 10.77 -0.15 2.37
N ASP A 138 11.11 0.74 1.44
CA ASP A 138 12.12 1.78 1.64
C ASP A 138 11.74 2.81 2.72
N VAL A 139 10.46 2.92 3.06
CA VAL A 139 9.96 3.89 4.05
C VAL A 139 9.71 3.27 5.42
N CYS A 140 8.94 2.18 5.50
CA CYS A 140 8.51 1.58 6.76
C CYS A 140 9.19 0.23 7.08
N SER A 141 10.13 -0.17 6.24
CA SER A 141 10.87 -1.45 6.31
C SER A 141 9.99 -2.70 6.28
N ARG A 142 8.70 -2.58 5.96
CA ARG A 142 7.77 -3.72 5.89
C ARG A 142 8.24 -4.72 4.84
N GLY A 143 8.26 -6.00 5.20
CA GLY A 143 8.60 -7.05 4.25
C GLY A 143 7.68 -7.04 3.02
N LEU A 144 8.28 -7.11 1.84
CA LEU A 144 7.63 -7.14 0.54
C LEU A 144 7.64 -8.58 0.01
N ALA A 145 6.68 -8.90 -0.85
CA ALA A 145 6.56 -10.26 -1.39
C ALA A 145 7.66 -10.60 -2.40
N ASP A 146 8.22 -9.60 -3.07
CA ASP A 146 9.09 -9.75 -4.23
C ASP A 146 10.08 -8.57 -4.26
N ASP A 147 11.23 -8.74 -4.93
CA ASP A 147 12.31 -7.74 -5.02
C ASP A 147 12.00 -6.65 -6.06
N CYS A 148 11.03 -6.86 -6.95
CA CYS A 148 10.54 -5.83 -7.87
C CYS A 148 9.73 -4.70 -7.20
N PHE A 149 9.39 -4.85 -5.92
CA PHE A 149 8.66 -3.82 -5.15
C PHE A 149 9.61 -3.04 -4.26
N CYS A 150 9.41 -1.72 -4.19
CA CYS A 150 10.14 -0.81 -3.29
C CYS A 150 9.23 -0.28 -2.17
N PHE A 151 7.92 -0.26 -2.39
CA PHE A 151 6.94 0.35 -1.48
C PHE A 151 5.79 -0.60 -1.17
N CYS A 152 5.33 -0.60 0.09
CA CYS A 152 4.20 -1.44 0.50
C CYS A 152 2.83 -0.77 0.34
N SER A 153 2.78 0.53 0.05
CA SER A 153 1.57 1.36 -0.07
C SER A 153 1.84 2.62 -0.91
N LEU A 154 0.78 3.28 -1.37
CA LEU A 154 0.90 4.56 -2.10
C LEU A 154 1.55 5.65 -1.24
N GLY A 155 1.19 5.75 0.04
CA GLY A 155 1.75 6.70 0.98
C GLY A 155 3.25 6.48 1.20
N CYS A 156 3.71 5.23 1.23
CA CYS A 156 5.15 4.94 1.25
C CYS A 156 5.83 5.37 -0.07
N LYS A 157 5.21 5.16 -1.23
CA LYS A 157 5.79 5.64 -2.51
C LYS A 157 5.92 7.16 -2.50
N VAL A 158 4.85 7.88 -2.13
CA VAL A 158 4.86 9.35 -2.06
C VAL A 158 5.93 9.87 -1.09
N ALA A 159 6.02 9.28 0.11
CA ALA A 159 7.00 9.68 1.12
C ALA A 159 8.45 9.29 0.76
N GLY A 160 8.62 8.19 0.04
CA GLY A 160 9.92 7.67 -0.36
C GLY A 160 10.51 8.37 -1.58
N THR A 161 9.68 8.83 -2.52
CA THR A 161 10.17 9.58 -3.69
C THR A 161 10.26 11.09 -3.46
N SER A 162 9.51 11.64 -2.49
CA SER A 162 9.61 13.06 -2.13
C SER A 162 10.94 13.42 -1.47
N ARG A 163 11.77 12.44 -1.14
CA ARG A 163 13.15 12.62 -0.68
C ARG A 163 13.99 12.00 -1.78
N SER A 164 14.62 12.78 -2.64
CA SER A 164 15.40 12.29 -3.79
C SER A 164 16.23 11.04 -3.47
N PHE A 165 15.69 9.86 -3.80
CA PHE A 165 16.39 8.59 -3.76
C PHE A 165 16.86 8.31 -5.18
N GLU A 166 18.06 8.77 -5.50
CA GLU A 166 18.85 8.21 -6.59
C GLU A 166 19.22 6.77 -6.22
N LYS A 167 18.33 5.82 -6.52
CA LYS A 167 18.75 4.43 -6.74
C LYS A 167 18.31 4.03 -8.14
N GLY A 168 19.29 4.08 -9.04
CA GLY A 168 19.17 3.57 -10.39
C GLY A 168 18.75 2.11 -10.36
N VAL A 169 17.48 1.84 -10.64
CA VAL A 169 17.03 0.53 -11.06
C VAL A 169 17.21 0.48 -12.57
N LYS A 170 18.32 -0.13 -13.00
CA LYS A 170 18.48 -0.60 -14.36
C LYS A 170 17.39 -1.64 -14.61
N HIS A 171 16.30 -1.24 -15.26
CA HIS A 171 15.38 -2.18 -15.88
C HIS A 171 16.12 -2.81 -17.07
N THR A 172 16.78 -3.93 -16.85
CA THR A 172 17.12 -4.87 -17.94
C THR A 172 15.80 -5.46 -18.43
N LEU A 173 15.31 -4.92 -19.54
CA LEU A 173 14.29 -5.54 -20.37
C LEU A 173 15.01 -6.64 -21.17
N THR A 174 15.05 -7.84 -20.62
CA THR A 174 15.53 -9.01 -21.36
C THR A 174 14.37 -9.56 -22.16
N GLU A 175 14.14 -8.97 -23.34
CA GLU A 175 13.69 -9.77 -24.48
C GLU A 175 14.81 -10.74 -24.82
N LEU A 176 14.47 -12.01 -25.04
CA LEU A 176 15.17 -12.90 -25.98
C LEU A 176 14.34 -14.19 -26.09
N GLU A 177 13.58 -14.27 -27.18
CA GLU A 177 13.21 -15.56 -27.76
C GLU A 177 14.46 -16.21 -28.38
N SER A 178 14.62 -17.49 -28.04
CA SER A 178 15.07 -18.62 -28.87
C SER A 178 16.10 -18.39 -29.98
N SER A 179 17.24 -19.09 -29.89
CA SER A 179 17.69 -20.05 -30.93
C SER A 179 18.90 -20.88 -30.51
N ASN A 180 18.86 -22.14 -30.93
CA ASN A 180 19.73 -23.29 -30.61
C ASN A 180 21.16 -23.21 -31.19
N ASN A 181 22.14 -23.89 -30.56
CA ASN A 181 22.72 -25.18 -31.02
C ASN A 181 24.09 -25.50 -30.37
N SER A 182 24.23 -26.78 -29.93
CA SER A 182 25.36 -27.76 -30.02
C SER A 182 26.80 -27.31 -29.68
N SER A 183 27.72 -28.03 -29.02
CA SER A 183 28.04 -29.45 -28.76
C SER A 183 29.11 -29.45 -27.64
N GLY A 184 29.15 -30.30 -26.61
CA GLY A 184 29.39 -31.75 -26.62
C GLY A 184 30.83 -32.05 -26.15
N VAL A 185 31.01 -32.66 -24.97
CA VAL A 185 31.96 -33.75 -24.65
C VAL A 185 31.75 -34.24 -23.21
N GLU A 186 31.78 -35.56 -23.07
CA GLU A 186 31.50 -36.39 -21.90
C GLU A 186 32.69 -36.45 -20.94
N ASP A 187 32.49 -36.77 -19.65
CA ASP A 187 32.82 -38.13 -19.19
C ASP A 187 32.41 -38.45 -17.73
N SER A 188 31.85 -39.66 -17.60
CA SER A 188 32.04 -40.67 -16.55
C SER A 188 31.43 -40.54 -15.13
N ILE A 189 30.48 -41.46 -14.92
CA ILE A 189 29.80 -41.95 -13.71
C ILE A 189 30.76 -42.84 -12.87
N PRO A 190 30.55 -42.96 -11.55
CA PRO A 190 30.19 -44.29 -11.02
C PRO A 190 28.91 -44.28 -10.17
N SER A 191 28.06 -45.29 -10.38
CA SER A 191 26.87 -45.61 -9.60
C SER A 191 27.19 -46.54 -8.43
N LEU A 192 26.43 -46.45 -7.33
CA LEU A 192 25.63 -47.53 -6.73
C LEU A 192 24.82 -46.90 -5.57
N GLN A 193 23.47 -46.94 -5.60
CA GLN A 193 22.62 -47.87 -4.83
C GLN A 193 23.06 -48.06 -3.37
N SER A 194 22.23 -48.03 -2.32
CA SER A 194 20.81 -47.84 -2.09
C SER A 194 20.67 -47.91 -0.56
N LEU A 195 19.97 -47.00 0.12
CA LEU A 195 19.43 -47.30 1.47
C LEU A 195 18.20 -46.41 1.75
N ILE A 196 17.06 -47.08 1.77
CA ILE A 196 15.78 -46.61 2.28
C ILE A 196 15.89 -46.63 3.81
N THR A 197 15.71 -45.51 4.54
CA THR A 197 14.88 -45.46 5.77
C THR A 197 14.72 -44.05 6.38
N SER A 198 13.51 -43.80 6.88
CA SER A 198 13.17 -43.04 8.10
C SER A 198 13.01 -41.51 8.05
N THR A 199 11.75 -41.15 7.80
CA THR A 199 11.01 -39.98 8.28
C THR A 199 11.29 -39.60 9.75
N PRO A 200 11.49 -38.32 10.09
CA PRO A 200 11.46 -37.86 11.48
C PRO A 200 10.02 -37.67 11.98
N GLN A 201 9.74 -38.28 13.14
CA GLN A 201 8.45 -38.32 13.78
C GLN A 201 8.03 -37.00 14.45
N ARG A 202 6.71 -36.80 14.42
CA ARG A 202 5.92 -35.80 15.15
C ARG A 202 5.93 -36.09 16.66
N PRO A 203 6.11 -35.09 17.54
CA PRO A 203 5.97 -35.31 18.98
C PRO A 203 4.49 -35.42 19.38
N THR A 204 4.13 -36.55 19.98
CA THR A 204 2.92 -36.75 20.77
C THR A 204 3.08 -36.12 22.15
N SER A 205 2.25 -35.12 22.46
CA SER A 205 1.95 -34.74 23.84
C SER A 205 0.47 -34.97 24.10
N THR A 206 0.21 -35.92 24.99
CA THR A 206 -1.08 -36.24 25.59
C THR A 206 -1.59 -35.06 26.43
N SER A 207 -2.80 -34.58 26.17
CA SER A 207 -3.62 -33.96 27.22
C SER A 207 -5.11 -34.03 26.87
N LEU A 208 -5.85 -34.60 27.80
CA LEU A 208 -7.27 -34.95 27.75
C LEU A 208 -8.13 -33.73 28.07
N ARG A 209 -8.92 -33.24 27.10
CA ARG A 209 -10.20 -32.55 27.39
C ARG A 209 -11.22 -32.86 26.29
N LYS A 210 -12.03 -33.91 26.51
CA LYS A 210 -13.25 -34.19 25.74
C LYS A 210 -14.31 -33.16 26.13
N ARG A 211 -14.75 -32.31 25.20
CA ARG A 211 -16.04 -31.61 25.27
C ARG A 211 -16.98 -32.21 24.20
N PRO A 212 -18.18 -32.71 24.57
CA PRO A 212 -19.07 -33.40 23.63
C PRO A 212 -19.62 -32.46 22.55
N ARG A 213 -19.77 -32.98 21.33
CA ARG A 213 -20.47 -32.30 20.23
C ARG A 213 -21.97 -32.24 20.54
N LYS A 214 -22.56 -31.07 20.28
CA LYS A 214 -23.98 -30.75 20.43
C LYS A 214 -24.83 -31.75 19.64
N GLY A 215 -25.78 -32.41 20.30
CA GLY A 215 -26.69 -33.38 19.69
C GLY A 215 -27.65 -32.76 18.68
N ILE A 216 -28.22 -33.61 17.84
CA ILE A 216 -29.21 -33.29 16.81
C ILE A 216 -30.52 -32.84 17.51
N PRO A 217 -31.14 -31.71 17.12
CA PRO A 217 -32.36 -31.25 17.77
C PRO A 217 -33.56 -32.12 17.37
N HIS A 218 -34.27 -32.65 18.36
CA HIS A 218 -35.54 -33.34 18.16
C HIS A 218 -36.68 -32.32 18.14
N ARG A 219 -37.52 -32.36 17.10
CA ARG A 219 -38.73 -31.53 16.97
C ARG A 219 -39.82 -32.08 17.90
N SER A 220 -40.56 -31.21 18.58
CA SER A 220 -41.71 -31.57 19.43
C SER A 220 -42.91 -32.04 18.60
N LEU A 221 -43.69 -32.96 19.17
CA LEU A 221 -44.95 -33.44 18.60
C LEU A 221 -46.06 -32.40 18.79
N LEU A 222 -46.88 -32.24 17.75
CA LEU A 222 -48.04 -31.35 17.69
C LEU A 222 -49.09 -31.77 18.71
N GLN A 223 -49.64 -30.77 19.40
CA GLN A 223 -50.92 -30.84 20.10
C GLN A 223 -51.79 -29.69 19.58
#